data_AF-A0A382T0Q4-F1
#
_entry.id   AF-A0A382T0Q4-F1
#
_cell.length_a   1.000
_cell.length_b   1.000
_cell.length_c   1.000
_cell.angle_alpha   90.00
_cell.angle_beta   90.00
_cell.angle_gamma   90.00
#
_symmetry.space_group_name_H-M   'P 1'
#
loop_
_entity.id
_entity.type
_entity.pdbx_description
1 polymer ?
#
loop_
_entity_poly.entity_id
_entity_poly.type
_entity_poly.pdbx_seq_one_letter_code
_entity_poly.pdbx_strand_id
1 'polypeptide(L)' 'MSDNKSNRKRLFLIDGYAMLYRAHFAMIRNPLINSKGMHTSALFGFTNQVLKL' A
#
# COMPACT_ATOMS: atom_id res chain seq x y z
N MET A 1 -16.95 -25.98 -1.51
CA MET A 1 -17.28 -24.92 -2.49
C MET A 1 -16.23 -24.95 -3.59
N SER A 2 -16.65 -25.17 -4.84
CA SER A 2 -15.76 -25.13 -6.01
C SER A 2 -15.39 -23.67 -6.30
N ASP A 3 -14.09 -23.33 -6.20
CA ASP A 3 -13.57 -22.03 -6.61
C ASP A 3 -13.71 -21.92 -8.13
N ASN A 4 -14.73 -21.20 -8.56
CA ASN A 4 -14.99 -20.90 -9.95
C ASN A 4 -13.98 -19.83 -10.40
N LYS A 5 -12.74 -20.27 -10.71
CA LYS A 5 -11.66 -19.40 -11.17
C LYS A 5 -12.00 -18.92 -12.59
N SER A 6 -12.73 -17.81 -12.68
CA SER A 6 -12.95 -17.08 -13.93
C SER A 6 -11.61 -16.92 -14.64
N ASN A 7 -11.46 -17.50 -15.83
CA ASN A 7 -10.23 -17.46 -16.63
C ASN A 7 -9.95 -16.05 -17.22
N ARG A 8 -10.64 -15.02 -16.71
CA ARG A 8 -10.44 -13.62 -17.07
C ARG A 8 -9.30 -13.05 -16.23
N LYS A 9 -8.23 -12.64 -16.92
CA LYS A 9 -7.11 -11.93 -16.31
C LYS A 9 -7.62 -10.60 -15.73
N ARG A 10 -7.36 -10.36 -14.44
CA ARG A 10 -7.67 -9.07 -13.80
C ARG A 10 -6.52 -8.10 -14.08
N LEU A 11 -6.83 -6.91 -14.57
CA LEU A 11 -5.89 -5.81 -14.73
C LEU A 11 -6.20 -4.75 -13.68
N PHE A 12 -5.19 -4.33 -12.93
CA PHE A 12 -5.28 -3.20 -12.01
C PHE A 12 -4.43 -2.05 -12.55
N LEU A 13 -4.99 -0.85 -12.53
CA LEU A 13 -4.30 0.39 -12.86
C LEU A 13 -4.33 1.29 -11.63
N ILE A 14 -3.16 1.76 -11.21
CA ILE A 14 -2.98 2.43 -9.92
C ILE A 14 -2.25 3.75 -10.12
N ASP A 15 -2.75 4.82 -9.51
CA ASP A 15 -1.98 6.06 -9.31
C ASP A 15 -1.08 5.90 -8.08
N GLY A 16 0.18 5.56 -8.33
CA GLY A 16 1.16 5.32 -7.27
C GLY A 16 1.45 6.55 -6.43
N TYR A 17 1.47 7.74 -7.03
CA TYR A 17 1.83 8.98 -6.33
C TYR A 17 0.72 9.39 -5.36
N ALA A 18 -0.54 9.37 -5.82
CA ALA A 18 -1.68 9.69 -4.97
C ALA A 18 -1.81 8.73 -3.78
N MET A 19 -1.57 7.43 -3.98
CA MET A 19 -1.59 6.44 -2.90
C MET A 19 -0.44 6.63 -1.91
N LEU A 20 0.77 6.92 -2.39
CA LEU A 20 1.93 7.17 -1.54
C LEU A 20 1.74 8.44 -0.69
N TYR A 21 1.23 9.52 -1.29
CA TYR A 21 0.91 10.76 -0.59
C TYR A 21 -0.11 10.51 0.52
N ARG A 22 -1.21 9.81 0.20
CA ARG A 22 -2.22 9.43 1.20
C ARG A 22 -1.63 8.59 2.33
N ALA A 23 -0.79 7.61 2.01
CA ALA A 23 -0.12 6.77 3.00
C ALA A 23 0.82 7.56 3.93
N HIS A 24 1.50 8.58 3.40
CA HIS A 24 2.33 9.48 4.19
C HIS A 24 1.51 10.25 5.24
N PHE A 25 0.42 10.90 4.83
CA PHE A 25 -0.40 11.70 5.73
C PHE A 25 -1.24 10.88 6.71
N ALA A 26 -1.59 9.64 6.37
CA ALA A 26 -2.30 8.73 7.27
C ALA A 26 -1.54 8.45 8.57
N MET A 27 -0.20 8.53 8.55
CA MET A 27 0.66 8.26 9.70
C MET A 27 1.54 9.46 10.08
N ILE A 28 1.13 10.68 9.72
CA ILE A 28 1.95 11.88 10.00
C ILE A 28 2.03 12.21 11.50
N ARG A 29 1.00 11.86 12.28
CA ARG A 29 0.94 12.10 13.73
C ARG A 29 1.80 11.12 14.53
N ASN A 30 1.95 9.89 14.02
CA ASN A 30 2.72 8.80 14.64
C ASN A 30 3.52 8.09 13.54
N PRO A 31 4.63 8.69 13.06
CA PRO A 31 5.38 8.11 11.96
C PRO A 31 6.11 6.84 12.38
N LEU A 32 6.21 5.88 11.46
CA LEU A 32 7.09 4.73 11.64
C LEU A 32 8.52 5.16 11.33
N ILE A 33 9.43 4.85 12.25
CA ILE A 33 10.85 5.20 12.18
C ILE A 33 11.65 3.92 12.44
N ASN A 34 12.66 3.66 11.62
CA ASN A 34 13.54 2.50 11.81
C ASN A 34 14.68 2.80 12.80
N SER A 35 15.51 1.80 13.10
CA SER A 35 16.65 1.94 14.02
C SER A 35 17.72 2.95 13.57
N LYS A 36 17.68 3.42 12.32
CA LYS A 36 18.57 4.45 11.77
C LYS A 36 17.93 5.85 11.79
N GLY A 37 16.75 6.01 12.40
CA GLY A 37 16.04 7.29 12.44
C GLY A 37 15.34 7.68 11.14
N MET A 38 15.19 6.77 10.17
CA MET A 38 14.56 7.09 8.89
C MET A 38 13.05 6.83 8.91
N HIS A 39 12.27 7.77 8.37
CA HIS A 39 10.82 7.64 8.21
C HIS A 39 10.48 6.55 7.17
N THR A 40 9.65 5.59 7.57
CA THR A 40 9.21 4.46 6.73
C THR A 40 7.69 4.35 6.60
N SER A 41 6.94 5.23 7.26
CA SER A 41 5.47 5.19 7.31
C SER A 41 4.84 5.21 5.91
N ALA A 42 5.22 6.15 5.05
CA ALA A 42 4.64 6.25 3.70
C ALA A 42 4.80 4.95 2.91
N LEU A 43 6.01 4.36 2.98
CA LEU A 43 6.33 3.13 2.27
C LEU A 43 5.55 1.94 2.83
N PHE A 44 5.48 1.81 4.16
CA PHE A 44 4.70 0.77 4.84
C PHE A 44 3.21 0.84 4.52
N GLY A 45 2.63 2.04 4.55
CA GLY A 45 1.21 2.24 4.22
C GLY A 45 0.90 1.96 2.75
N PHE A 46 1.82 2.33 1.84
CA PHE A 46 1.68 2.05 0.42
C PHE A 46 1.74 0.55 0.12
N THR A 47 2.76 -0.16 0.62
CA THR A 47 2.93 -1.60 0.37
C THR A 47 1.76 -2.43 0.91
N ASN A 48 1.26 -2.10 2.11
CA ASN A 48 0.09 -2.75 2.68
C ASN A 48 -1.18 -2.57 1.85
N GLN A 49 -1.35 -1.43 1.18
CA GLN A 49 -2.49 -1.22 0.28
C GLN A 49 -2.34 -2.04 -1.00
N VAL A 50 -1.14 -2.08 -1.59
CA VAL A 50 -0.88 -2.85 -2.82
C VAL A 50 -1.03 -4.36 -2.60
N LEU A 51 -0.55 -4.88 -1.45
CA LEU A 51 -0.66 -6.31 -1.11
C LEU A 51 -2.11 -6.79 -0.93
N LYS A 52 -3.06 -5.88 -0.72
CA LYS A 52 -4.49 -6.19 -0.54
C LYS A 52 -5.29 -6.26 -1.85
N LEU A 53 -4.67 -5.91 -3.00
CA LEU A 53 -5.30 -5.96 -4.32
C LEU A 53 -5.28 -7.39 -4.91
#